data_AF-A0A2G2R577-F1
#
_entry.id   AF-A0A2G2R577-F1
#
_cell.length_a   1.000
_cell.length_b   1.000
_cell.length_c   1.000
_cell.angle_alpha   90.00
_cell.angle_beta   90.00
_cell.angle_gamma   90.00
#
_symmetry.space_group_name_H-M   'P 1'
#
loop_
_entity.id
_entity.type
_entity.pdbx_description
1 polymer ?
#
loop_
_entity_poly.entity_id
_entity_poly.type
_entity_poly.pdbx_seq_one_letter_code
_entity_poly.pdbx_strand_id
1 'polypeptide(L)'
;MIKNNAHKIGAVLYVLWGVLHIYFGVWMLYALNTEGAAAVIAIVGSGVPASTLPQSLDPVTAATIGQHAWNILWFGIFATVVGGLLNWKNSVAGYWANLVVVSAADAGFAVAIMIPGYIAMADGIEGPLLWIPAIIFSTIGILKNRKTQTA
;
A
#
# COMPACT_ATOMS: atom_id res chain seq x y z
N MET A 1 31.42 14.03 -9.23
CA MET A 1 30.48 12.90 -9.05
C MET A 1 29.14 13.45 -8.57
N ILE A 2 28.09 13.44 -9.39
CA ILE A 2 26.76 13.94 -8.96
C ILE A 2 26.16 12.90 -8.00
N LYS A 3 25.81 13.30 -6.77
CA LYS A 3 25.15 12.41 -5.80
C LYS A 3 23.77 12.00 -6.34
N ASN A 4 23.60 10.71 -6.67
CA ASN A 4 22.32 10.16 -7.08
C ASN A 4 21.47 9.82 -5.84
N ASN A 5 20.49 10.69 -5.53
CA ASN A 5 19.57 10.49 -4.41
C ASN A 5 18.26 9.78 -4.80
N ALA A 6 18.15 9.22 -6.01
CA ALA A 6 16.91 8.57 -6.48
C ALA A 6 16.39 7.48 -5.53
N HIS A 7 17.28 6.59 -5.05
CA HIS A 7 16.91 5.56 -4.07
C HIS A 7 16.34 6.12 -2.77
N LYS A 8 16.78 7.32 -2.33
CA LYS A 8 16.23 7.99 -1.14
C LYS A 8 14.84 8.54 -1.40
N ILE A 9 14.58 9.10 -2.59
CA ILE A 9 13.23 9.49 -2.99
C ILE A 9 12.31 8.27 -2.98
N GLY A 10 12.75 7.15 -3.58
CA GLY A 10 12.00 5.89 -3.55
C GLY A 10 11.76 5.36 -2.13
N ALA A 11 12.76 5.45 -1.25
CA ALA A 11 12.64 5.07 0.15
C ALA A 11 11.61 5.92 0.91
N VAL A 12 11.61 7.24 0.72
CA VAL A 12 10.60 8.14 1.31
C VAL A 12 9.20 7.77 0.82
N LEU A 13 9.04 7.52 -0.48
CA LEU A 13 7.75 7.16 -1.05
C LEU A 13 7.24 5.83 -0.49
N TYR A 14 8.08 4.80 -0.33
CA TYR A 14 7.70 3.57 0.35
C TYR A 14 7.32 3.78 1.82
N VAL A 15 8.03 4.67 2.52
CA VAL A 15 7.69 5.00 3.91
C VAL A 15 6.34 5.71 3.99
N LEU A 16 6.07 6.68 3.11
CA LEU A 16 4.79 7.37 3.04
C LEU A 16 3.65 6.42 2.67
N TRP A 17 3.87 5.53 1.69
CA TRP A 17 2.92 4.45 1.36
C TRP A 17 2.66 3.59 2.60
N GLY A 18 3.70 3.23 3.34
CA GLY A 18 3.56 2.42 4.56
C GLY A 18 2.77 3.12 5.66
N VAL A 19 3.03 4.41 5.91
CA VAL A 19 2.29 5.22 6.89
C VAL A 19 0.82 5.35 6.52
N LEU A 20 0.51 5.57 5.24
CA LEU A 20 -0.85 5.61 4.72
C LEU A 20 -1.61 4.30 5.03
N HIS A 21 -0.98 3.16 4.76
CA HIS A 21 -1.60 1.85 4.97
C HIS A 21 -1.69 1.46 6.45
N ILE A 22 -0.73 1.89 7.28
CA ILE A 22 -0.86 1.76 8.74
C ILE A 22 -2.08 2.53 9.23
N TYR A 23 -2.26 3.78 8.78
CA TYR A 23 -3.41 4.60 9.14
C TYR A 23 -4.72 3.92 8.75
N PHE A 24 -4.88 3.49 7.49
CA PHE A 24 -6.10 2.81 7.04
C PHE A 24 -6.33 1.49 7.77
N GLY A 25 -5.29 0.67 7.98
CA GLY A 25 -5.40 -0.59 8.69
C GLY A 25 -5.87 -0.40 10.14
N VAL A 26 -5.28 0.56 10.88
CA VAL A 26 -5.70 0.91 12.24
C VAL A 26 -7.13 1.45 12.26
N TRP A 27 -7.44 2.37 11.35
CA TRP A 27 -8.76 2.99 11.31
C TRP A 27 -9.86 1.99 10.94
N MET A 28 -9.64 1.13 9.96
CA MET A 28 -10.60 0.07 9.59
C MET A 28 -10.82 -0.92 10.74
N LEU A 29 -9.76 -1.29 11.47
CA LEU A 29 -9.89 -2.12 12.67
C LEU A 29 -10.68 -1.38 13.77
N TYR A 30 -10.43 -0.09 13.98
CA TYR A 30 -11.18 0.73 14.94
C TYR A 30 -12.66 0.84 14.56
N ALA A 31 -12.96 1.18 13.31
CA ALA A 31 -14.32 1.30 12.78
C ALA A 31 -15.06 -0.04 12.87
N LEU A 32 -14.41 -1.17 12.56
CA LEU A 32 -15.00 -2.49 12.71
C LEU A 32 -15.47 -2.76 14.16
N ASN A 33 -14.72 -2.29 15.15
CA ASN A 33 -15.02 -2.51 16.58
C ASN A 33 -16.01 -1.50 17.17
N THR A 34 -16.16 -0.32 16.57
CA THR A 34 -16.96 0.78 17.14
C THR A 34 -18.21 1.11 16.33
N GLU A 35 -18.14 0.97 15.01
CA GLU A 35 -19.20 1.32 14.04
C GLU A 35 -19.76 0.07 13.33
N GLY A 36 -19.02 -1.04 13.38
CA GLY A 36 -19.41 -2.31 12.77
C GLY A 36 -18.91 -2.49 11.33
N ALA A 37 -19.04 -3.70 10.81
CA ALA A 37 -18.42 -4.07 9.54
C ALA A 37 -19.03 -3.38 8.31
N ALA A 38 -20.30 -2.95 8.39
CA ALA A 38 -20.96 -2.20 7.32
C ALA A 38 -20.30 -0.84 7.07
N ALA A 39 -19.85 -0.15 8.12
CA ALA A 39 -19.09 1.10 8.01
C ALA A 39 -17.78 0.89 7.24
N VAL A 40 -17.09 -0.24 7.50
CA VAL A 40 -15.84 -0.57 6.82
C VAL A 40 -16.06 -0.89 5.34
N ILE A 41 -17.13 -1.61 5.01
CA ILE A 41 -17.50 -1.89 3.62
C ILE A 41 -17.83 -0.62 2.84
N ALA A 42 -18.48 0.36 3.48
CA ALA A 42 -18.87 1.60 2.80
C ALA A 42 -17.68 2.38 2.22
N ILE A 43 -16.49 2.21 2.79
CA ILE A 43 -15.24 2.82 2.31
C ILE A 43 -14.80 2.16 1.01
N VAL A 44 -14.68 0.83 1.02
CA VAL A 44 -14.23 0.05 -0.13
C VAL A 44 -15.30 0.00 -1.23
N GLY A 45 -16.56 0.22 -0.84
CA GLY A 45 -17.74 0.28 -1.70
C GLY A 45 -18.15 1.69 -2.12
N SER A 46 -17.29 2.70 -1.98
CA SER A 46 -17.66 4.10 -2.27
C SER A 46 -18.01 4.36 -3.75
N GLY A 47 -17.63 3.45 -4.65
CA GLY A 47 -17.92 3.51 -6.08
C GLY A 47 -19.30 2.98 -6.47
N VAL A 48 -20.03 2.34 -5.55
CA VAL A 48 -21.37 1.79 -5.80
C VAL A 48 -22.47 2.52 -5.01
N PRO A 49 -23.75 2.45 -5.45
CA PRO A 49 -24.84 3.09 -4.71
C PRO A 49 -24.94 2.59 -3.26
N ALA A 50 -25.07 3.50 -2.30
CA ALA A 50 -25.17 3.12 -0.88
C ALA A 50 -26.31 2.14 -0.58
N SER A 51 -27.40 2.20 -1.37
CA SER A 51 -28.54 1.28 -1.27
C SER A 51 -28.22 -0.17 -1.62
N THR A 52 -27.11 -0.44 -2.33
CA THR A 52 -26.68 -1.79 -2.67
C THR A 52 -25.73 -2.40 -1.64
N LEU A 53 -25.27 -1.60 -0.67
CA LEU A 53 -24.34 -2.06 0.35
C LEU A 53 -25.08 -2.79 1.48
N PRO A 54 -24.50 -3.91 1.98
CA PRO A 54 -25.09 -4.65 3.09
C PRO A 54 -25.10 -3.79 4.36
N GLN A 55 -26.27 -3.72 5.01
CA GLN A 55 -26.45 -2.98 6.26
C GLN A 55 -25.92 -3.74 7.49
N SER A 56 -25.78 -5.06 7.36
CA SER A 56 -25.22 -5.94 8.38
C SER A 56 -24.46 -7.08 7.72
N LEU A 57 -23.41 -7.55 8.37
CA LEU A 57 -22.64 -8.73 7.95
C LEU A 57 -22.73 -9.80 9.01
N ASP A 58 -22.69 -11.06 8.57
CA ASP A 58 -22.52 -12.18 9.49
C ASP A 58 -21.12 -12.13 10.14
N PRO A 59 -20.94 -12.79 11.30
CA PRO A 59 -19.67 -12.75 12.03
C PRO A 59 -18.45 -13.23 11.24
N VAL A 60 -18.61 -14.19 10.31
CA VAL A 60 -17.49 -14.73 9.53
C VAL A 60 -17.04 -13.74 8.47
N THR A 61 -17.99 -13.11 7.79
CA THR A 61 -17.70 -12.03 6.84
C THR A 61 -17.06 -10.83 7.54
N ALA A 62 -17.57 -10.43 8.71
CA ALA A 62 -16.97 -9.37 9.51
C ALA A 62 -15.52 -9.70 9.94
N ALA A 63 -15.27 -10.93 10.37
CA ALA A 63 -13.92 -11.39 10.72
C ALA A 63 -12.95 -11.39 9.52
N THR A 64 -13.44 -11.73 8.33
CA THR A 64 -12.64 -11.71 7.09
C THR A 64 -12.22 -10.29 6.72
N ILE A 65 -13.12 -9.31 6.87
CA ILE A 65 -12.79 -7.89 6.69
C ILE A 65 -11.79 -7.41 7.75
N GLY A 66 -11.93 -7.86 8.99
CA GLY A 66 -10.94 -7.60 10.04
C GLY A 66 -9.56 -8.14 9.68
N GLN A 67 -9.47 -9.35 9.14
CA GLN A 67 -8.21 -9.90 8.64
C GLN A 67 -7.64 -9.09 7.47
N HIS A 68 -8.49 -8.61 6.57
CA HIS A 68 -8.06 -7.73 5.47
C HIS A 68 -7.45 -6.42 5.99
N ALA A 69 -8.13 -5.74 6.92
CA ALA A 69 -7.62 -4.53 7.57
C ALA A 69 -6.28 -4.77 8.32
N TRP A 70 -6.19 -5.92 9.00
CA TRP A 70 -4.95 -6.35 9.64
C TRP A 70 -3.81 -6.56 8.64
N ASN A 71 -4.07 -7.17 7.49
CA ASN A 71 -3.05 -7.36 6.46
C ASN A 71 -2.59 -6.03 5.85
N ILE A 72 -3.51 -5.09 5.60
CA ILE A 72 -3.18 -3.72 5.17
C ILE A 72 -2.21 -3.06 6.16
N LEU A 73 -2.50 -3.14 7.46
CA LEU A 73 -1.64 -2.63 8.53
C LEU A 73 -0.22 -3.23 8.43
N TRP A 74 -0.10 -4.55 8.32
CA TRP A 74 1.20 -5.22 8.28
C TRP A 74 1.99 -4.96 7.00
N PHE A 75 1.32 -4.85 5.85
CA PHE A 75 2.00 -4.40 4.62
C PHE A 75 2.54 -2.99 4.78
N GLY A 76 1.78 -2.11 5.45
CA GLY A 76 2.23 -0.76 5.77
C GLY A 76 3.50 -0.75 6.64
N ILE A 77 3.49 -1.51 7.74
CA ILE A 77 4.64 -1.68 8.64
C ILE A 77 5.85 -2.22 7.87
N PHE A 78 5.64 -3.26 7.06
CA PHE A 78 6.70 -3.84 6.24
C PHE A 78 7.32 -2.80 5.31
N ALA A 79 6.50 -2.07 4.56
CA ALA A 79 6.96 -1.07 3.60
C ALA A 79 7.75 0.06 4.29
N THR A 80 7.29 0.53 5.44
CA THR A 80 7.97 1.54 6.25
C THR A 80 9.31 1.06 6.76
N VAL A 81 9.38 -0.14 7.35
CA VAL A 81 10.62 -0.69 7.92
C VAL A 81 11.65 -0.96 6.82
N VAL A 82 11.23 -1.65 5.74
CA VAL A 82 12.11 -1.97 4.61
C VAL A 82 12.54 -0.69 3.88
N GLY A 83 11.61 0.24 3.70
CA GLY A 83 11.86 1.56 3.11
C GLY A 83 12.92 2.35 3.87
N GLY A 84 12.71 2.54 5.17
CA GLY A 84 13.57 3.34 6.04
C GLY A 84 14.94 2.69 6.30
N LEU A 85 15.00 1.37 6.46
CA LEU A 85 16.24 0.69 6.85
C LEU A 85 17.07 0.19 5.65
N LEU A 86 16.41 -0.28 4.58
CA LEU A 86 17.06 -0.96 3.46
C LEU A 86 17.03 -0.13 2.17
N ASN A 87 15.86 0.33 1.70
CA ASN A 87 15.80 1.14 0.48
C ASN A 87 16.55 2.46 0.64
N TRP A 88 16.51 3.07 1.83
CA TRP A 88 17.29 4.28 2.14
C TRP A 88 18.80 4.10 1.92
N LYS A 89 19.30 2.87 2.11
CA LYS A 89 20.71 2.50 1.91
C LYS A 89 20.97 1.91 0.51
N ASN A 90 20.00 1.98 -0.40
CA ASN A 90 20.06 1.41 -1.74
C ASN A 90 20.34 -0.12 -1.75
N SER A 91 19.82 -0.84 -0.75
CA SER A 91 20.00 -2.30 -0.65
C SER A 91 19.24 -3.04 -1.75
N VAL A 92 19.90 -3.99 -2.42
CA VAL A 92 19.27 -4.86 -3.44
C VAL A 92 18.18 -5.74 -2.81
N ALA A 93 18.40 -6.23 -1.59
CA ALA A 93 17.40 -7.01 -0.87
C ALA A 93 16.18 -6.16 -0.52
N GLY A 94 16.39 -4.93 -0.03
CA GLY A 94 15.30 -4.00 0.27
C GLY A 94 14.52 -3.57 -0.99
N TYR A 95 15.22 -3.40 -2.11
CA TYR A 95 14.60 -3.14 -3.40
C TYR A 95 13.63 -4.25 -3.79
N TRP A 96 14.08 -5.51 -3.81
CA TRP A 96 13.21 -6.63 -4.20
C TRP A 96 12.09 -6.87 -3.19
N ALA A 97 12.37 -6.74 -1.89
CA ALA A 97 11.38 -6.88 -0.83
C ALA A 97 10.20 -5.91 -1.02
N ASN A 98 10.47 -4.61 -1.12
CA ASN A 98 9.41 -3.62 -1.31
C ASN A 98 8.80 -3.67 -2.71
N LEU A 99 9.59 -3.91 -3.76
CA LEU A 99 9.05 -4.07 -5.11
C LEU A 99 8.02 -5.19 -5.15
N VAL A 100 8.33 -6.37 -4.63
CA VAL A 100 7.42 -7.52 -4.72
C VAL A 100 6.20 -7.35 -3.81
N VAL A 101 6.40 -7.04 -2.53
CA VAL A 101 5.30 -7.00 -1.56
C VAL A 101 4.34 -5.85 -1.84
N VAL A 102 4.86 -4.64 -2.04
CA VAL A 102 4.02 -3.45 -2.28
C VAL A 102 3.29 -3.56 -3.62
N SER A 103 3.97 -4.07 -4.66
CA SER A 103 3.30 -4.30 -5.95
C SER A 103 2.22 -5.36 -5.87
N ALA A 104 2.44 -6.45 -5.13
CA ALA A 104 1.41 -7.46 -4.96
C ALA A 104 0.17 -6.90 -4.25
N ALA A 105 0.36 -6.05 -3.23
CA ALA A 105 -0.72 -5.38 -2.53
C ALA A 105 -1.51 -4.44 -3.45
N ASP A 106 -0.84 -3.48 -4.09
CA ASP A 106 -1.52 -2.47 -4.91
C ASP A 106 -2.07 -3.04 -6.22
N ALA A 107 -1.39 -4.00 -6.86
CA ALA A 107 -1.93 -4.66 -8.04
C ALA A 107 -3.15 -5.53 -7.71
N GLY A 108 -3.12 -6.24 -6.57
CA GLY A 108 -4.26 -7.01 -6.08
C GLY A 108 -5.46 -6.10 -5.80
N PHE A 109 -5.25 -4.99 -5.09
CA PHE A 109 -6.27 -3.97 -4.86
C PHE A 109 -6.81 -3.37 -6.16
N ALA A 110 -5.92 -3.00 -7.09
CA ALA A 110 -6.32 -2.44 -8.37
C ALA A 110 -7.22 -3.39 -9.17
N VAL A 111 -6.81 -4.65 -9.31
CA VAL A 111 -7.56 -5.64 -10.10
C VAL A 111 -8.86 -6.07 -9.43
N ALA A 112 -8.86 -6.24 -8.10
CA ALA A 112 -10.02 -6.79 -7.40
C ALA A 112 -11.06 -5.73 -7.00
N ILE A 113 -10.64 -4.48 -6.77
CA ILE A 113 -11.48 -3.44 -6.15
C ILE A 113 -11.59 -2.20 -7.04
N MET A 114 -10.46 -1.63 -7.46
CA MET A 114 -10.45 -0.33 -8.14
C MET A 114 -10.93 -0.39 -9.59
N ILE A 115 -10.36 -1.28 -10.40
CA ILE A 115 -10.69 -1.43 -11.82
C ILE A 115 -12.16 -1.84 -12.02
N PRO A 116 -12.74 -2.75 -11.20
CA PRO A 116 -14.17 -3.04 -11.24
C PRO A 116 -15.08 -1.87 -10.83
N GLY A 117 -14.52 -0.81 -10.24
CA GLY A 117 -15.28 0.36 -9.80
C GLY A 117 -16.01 0.20 -8.47
N TYR A 118 -15.58 -0.75 -7.61
CA TYR A 118 -16.19 -0.89 -6.29
C TYR A 118 -15.83 0.26 -5.36
N ILE A 119 -14.61 0.79 -5.47
CA ILE A 119 -14.19 2.03 -4.84
C ILE A 119 -14.17 3.16 -5.87
N ALA A 120 -14.58 4.36 -5.48
CA ALA A 120 -14.42 5.52 -6.34
C ALA A 120 -12.92 5.79 -6.55
N MET A 121 -12.53 6.17 -7.78
CA MET A 121 -11.12 6.41 -8.12
C MET A 121 -10.48 7.46 -7.21
N ALA A 122 -11.25 8.47 -6.79
CA ALA A 122 -10.77 9.53 -5.91
C ALA A 122 -10.36 9.03 -4.51
N ASP A 123 -10.96 7.94 -4.03
CA ASP A 123 -10.74 7.39 -2.68
C ASP A 123 -9.73 6.22 -2.66
N GLY A 124 -9.33 5.73 -3.85
CA GLY A 124 -8.45 4.57 -3.99
C GLY A 124 -7.10 4.84 -4.64
N ILE A 125 -6.90 6.01 -5.25
CA ILE A 125 -5.71 6.28 -6.07
C ILE A 125 -4.45 6.61 -5.25
N GLU A 126 -4.58 6.88 -3.95
CA GLU A 126 -3.50 7.36 -3.08
C GLU A 126 -2.36 6.33 -2.94
N GLY A 127 -2.70 5.04 -2.79
CA GLY A 127 -1.72 3.96 -2.76
C GLY A 127 -0.88 3.92 -4.04
N PRO A 128 -1.50 3.75 -5.22
CA PRO A 128 -0.79 3.75 -6.50
C PRO A 128 0.03 5.00 -6.80
N LEU A 129 -0.42 6.18 -6.36
CA LEU A 129 0.32 7.43 -6.52
C LEU A 129 1.64 7.45 -5.75
N LEU A 130 1.75 6.71 -4.64
CA LEU A 130 2.99 6.58 -3.89
C LEU A 130 3.82 5.40 -4.40
N TRP A 131 3.17 4.28 -4.71
CA TRP A 131 3.80 3.04 -5.12
C TRP A 131 4.52 3.12 -6.47
N ILE A 132 3.85 3.63 -7.52
CA ILE A 132 4.45 3.67 -8.87
C ILE A 132 5.72 4.52 -8.88
N PRO A 133 5.72 5.75 -8.33
CA PRO A 133 6.96 6.53 -8.22
C PRO A 133 8.00 5.87 -7.32
N ALA A 134 7.60 5.21 -6.22
CA ALA A 134 8.53 4.49 -5.34
C ALA A 134 9.33 3.42 -6.11
N ILE A 135 8.65 2.64 -6.97
CA ILE A 135 9.30 1.68 -7.86
C ILE A 135 10.27 2.37 -8.80
N ILE A 136 9.83 3.41 -9.51
CA ILE A 136 10.63 4.08 -10.54
C ILE A 136 11.93 4.61 -9.93
N PHE A 137 11.83 5.35 -8.83
CA PHE A 137 12.99 5.96 -8.18
C PHE A 137 13.93 4.92 -7.54
N SER A 138 13.37 3.85 -6.95
CA SER A 138 14.19 2.76 -6.40
C SER A 138 14.92 1.98 -7.49
N THR A 139 14.24 1.70 -8.61
CA THR A 139 14.83 1.03 -9.79
C THR A 139 15.97 1.85 -10.38
N ILE A 140 15.79 3.16 -10.55
CA ILE A 140 16.85 4.08 -10.99
C ILE A 140 18.05 4.04 -10.01
N GLY A 141 17.78 3.98 -8.71
CA GLY A 141 18.80 3.81 -7.66
C GLY A 141 19.67 2.57 -7.83
N ILE A 142 19.05 1.42 -8.06
CA ILE A 142 19.73 0.13 -8.24
C ILE A 142 20.51 0.08 -9.55
N LEU A 143 19.90 0.49 -10.68
CA LEU A 143 20.54 0.41 -12.00
C LEU A 143 21.78 1.30 -12.10
N LYS A 144 21.74 2.50 -11.52
CA LYS A 144 22.90 3.40 -11.53
C LYS A 144 24.06 2.88 -10.67
N ASN A 145 23.78 2.24 -9.54
CA ASN A 145 24.83 1.69 -8.68
C ASN A 145 25.60 0.55 -9.36
N ARG A 146 24.90 -0.31 -10.12
CA ARG A 146 25.54 -1.40 -10.89
C ARG A 146 26.51 -0.87 -11.95
N LYS A 147 26.13 0.18 -12.69
CA LYS A 147 27.01 0.79 -13.71
C LYS A 147 28.31 1.33 -13.12
N THR A 148 28.27 1.89 -11.90
CA THR A 148 29.47 2.39 -11.22
C THR A 148 30.41 1.28 -10.77
N GLN A 149 29.93 0.06 -10.53
CA GLN A 149 30.78 -1.09 -10.16
C GLN A 149 31.46 -1.77 -11.34
N THR A 150 30.94 -1.57 -12.56
CA THR A 150 31.43 -2.22 -13.79
C THR A 150 32.27 -1.31 -14.69
N ALA A 151 32.47 -0.04 -14.29
CA ALA A 151 33.24 0.97 -15.01
C ALA A 151 34.49 1.35 -14.21
#